data_AF-A0A445LGL8-F1
#
_entry.id   AF-A0A445LGL8-F1
#
_cell.length_a   1.000
_cell.length_b   1.000
_cell.length_c   1.000
_cell.angle_alpha   90.00
_cell.angle_beta   90.00
_cell.angle_gamma   90.00
#
_symmetry.space_group_name_H-M   'P 1'
#
loop_
_entity.id
_entity.type
_entity.pdbx_description
1 polymer ?
#
loop_
_entity_poly.entity_id
_entity_poly.type
_entity_poly.pdbx_seq_one_letter_code
_entity_poly.pdbx_strand_id
1 'polypeptide(L)'
;MEDSVSSSNMNATNVAQAIHTALDWASTPNARQNAVAFLDSIKNGDVRVLANTSFLLVKKSWSSEIRLHAFKMLQHLVRLRWEELRPAEHKNFANLSVDLMSEIADPCENWALKSQTAALVAEVVRREGLNLWQEMLPSLVSLSSKGPIEAELVAMMLRWLPEDITVHNEDLEGDRRRLLLRGLTQSLPEILPLLYTLLERHFTAAMNEAGRKQMDIAKQHAATVTATLNAVNAYAEWAPLSDFAKSGIIHGCGVLLSAPDFRLHASEFFKLVSPRKRPIDASASEFDQAMSSIFQILMNVSREFLYRSGSGPGSMDEGEYEFAEFICESMVSLGSYNLQSIAGDSTILPLYLEQGDAAPLFSILLGQAMAGVA
;
A
#
# COMPACT_ATOMS: atom_id res chain seq x y z
N MET A 1 -37.70 -14.41 13.05
CA MET A 1 -36.43 -14.46 12.30
C MET A 1 -36.66 -14.30 10.80
N GLU A 2 -37.69 -14.91 10.20
CA GLU A 2 -38.02 -14.70 8.78
C GLU A 2 -38.49 -13.26 8.47
N ASP A 3 -39.34 -12.65 9.32
CA ASP A 3 -39.83 -11.26 9.11
C ASP A 3 -38.74 -10.19 9.24
N SER A 4 -37.72 -10.42 10.07
CA SER A 4 -36.59 -9.49 10.20
C SER A 4 -35.65 -9.56 9.00
N VAL A 5 -35.50 -10.74 8.38
CA VAL A 5 -34.65 -10.94 7.20
C VAL A 5 -35.33 -10.40 5.94
N SER A 6 -36.64 -10.58 5.80
CA SER A 6 -37.42 -10.03 4.68
C SER A 6 -37.44 -8.49 4.70
N SER A 7 -37.63 -7.88 5.87
CA SER A 7 -37.55 -6.42 6.05
C SER A 7 -36.16 -5.86 5.74
N SER A 8 -35.09 -6.55 6.17
CA SER A 8 -33.71 -6.15 5.88
C SER A 8 -33.40 -6.18 4.38
N ASN A 9 -33.88 -7.19 3.66
CA ASN A 9 -33.70 -7.31 2.21
C ASN A 9 -34.52 -6.27 1.42
N MET A 10 -35.73 -5.92 1.89
CA MET A 10 -36.50 -4.84 1.29
C MET A 10 -35.80 -3.49 1.44
N ASN A 11 -35.22 -3.22 2.61
CA ASN A 11 -34.45 -2.00 2.84
C ASN A 11 -33.21 -1.94 1.96
N ALA A 12 -32.46 -3.04 1.81
CA ALA A 12 -31.31 -3.10 0.91
C ALA A 12 -31.69 -2.79 -0.55
N THR A 13 -32.79 -3.38 -1.05
CA THR A 13 -33.28 -3.10 -2.41
C THR A 13 -33.64 -1.62 -2.60
N ASN A 14 -34.30 -0.99 -1.62
CA ASN A 14 -34.64 0.43 -1.69
C ASN A 14 -33.40 1.32 -1.70
N VAL A 15 -32.40 1.01 -0.87
CA VAL A 15 -31.13 1.74 -0.84
C VAL A 15 -30.35 1.54 -2.13
N ALA A 16 -30.29 0.32 -2.67
CA ALA A 16 -29.68 0.04 -3.97
C ALA A 16 -30.32 0.88 -5.10
N GLN A 17 -31.64 0.94 -5.13
CA GLN A 17 -32.38 1.75 -6.12
C GLN A 17 -32.08 3.25 -5.98
N ALA A 18 -32.00 3.74 -4.75
CA ALA A 18 -31.62 5.13 -4.49
C ALA A 18 -30.18 5.43 -4.91
N ILE A 19 -29.23 4.52 -4.64
CA ILE A 19 -27.84 4.64 -5.12
C ILE A 19 -27.81 4.70 -6.65
N HIS A 20 -28.49 3.77 -7.31
CA HIS A 20 -28.55 3.75 -8.77
C HIS A 20 -29.13 5.05 -9.34
N THR A 21 -30.27 5.50 -8.79
CA THR A 21 -30.93 6.74 -9.22
C THR A 21 -30.04 7.97 -8.99
N ALA A 22 -29.30 8.03 -7.88
CA ALA A 22 -28.42 9.15 -7.57
C ALA A 22 -27.20 9.23 -8.51
N LEU A 23 -26.68 8.08 -8.96
CA LEU A 23 -25.49 7.97 -9.82
C LEU A 23 -25.82 7.99 -11.31
N ASP A 24 -27.05 7.67 -11.69
CA ASP A 24 -27.49 7.63 -13.08
C ASP A 24 -27.61 9.04 -13.69
N TRP A 25 -26.91 9.24 -14.81
CA TRP A 25 -26.92 10.51 -15.55
C TRP A 25 -28.24 10.75 -16.29
N ALA A 26 -29.00 9.69 -16.60
CA ALA A 26 -30.30 9.79 -17.26
C ALA A 26 -31.43 10.19 -16.29
N SER A 27 -31.19 10.07 -14.98
CA SER A 27 -32.16 10.41 -13.94
C SER A 27 -32.39 11.92 -13.82
N THR A 28 -33.66 12.32 -13.66
CA THR A 28 -34.02 13.74 -13.55
C THR A 28 -33.35 14.40 -12.33
N PRO A 29 -33.07 15.73 -12.36
CA PRO A 29 -32.49 16.43 -11.21
C PRO A 29 -33.29 16.24 -9.91
N ASN A 30 -34.62 16.28 -9.98
CA ASN A 30 -35.50 16.08 -8.83
C ASN A 30 -35.42 14.64 -8.28
N ALA A 31 -35.39 13.63 -9.17
CA ALA A 31 -35.23 12.23 -8.74
C ALA A 31 -33.88 11.99 -8.06
N ARG A 32 -32.79 12.56 -8.60
CA ARG A 32 -31.46 12.50 -7.98
C ARG A 32 -31.44 13.19 -6.62
N GLN A 33 -32.04 14.36 -6.50
CA GLN A 33 -32.13 15.09 -5.23
C GLN A 33 -32.88 14.29 -4.16
N ASN A 34 -34.01 13.68 -4.52
CA ASN A 34 -34.78 12.83 -3.61
C ASN A 34 -34.00 11.57 -3.21
N ALA A 35 -33.29 10.95 -4.15
CA ALA A 35 -32.46 9.79 -3.87
C ALA A 35 -31.32 10.13 -2.91
N VAL A 36 -30.63 11.25 -3.11
CA VAL A 36 -29.58 11.74 -2.19
C VAL A 36 -30.16 12.03 -0.81
N ALA A 37 -31.28 12.74 -0.72
CA ALA A 37 -31.93 13.02 0.57
C ALA A 37 -32.33 11.74 1.32
N PHE A 38 -32.81 10.72 0.60
CA PHE A 38 -33.09 9.41 1.17
C PHE A 38 -31.80 8.73 1.66
N LEU A 39 -30.72 8.70 0.87
CA LEU A 39 -29.44 8.13 1.30
C LEU A 39 -28.88 8.84 2.53
N ASP A 40 -29.03 10.17 2.61
CA ASP A 40 -28.62 10.94 3.78
C ASP A 40 -29.50 10.61 5.01
N SER A 41 -30.79 10.35 4.83
CA SER A 41 -31.65 9.86 5.91
C SER A 41 -31.19 8.49 6.46
N ILE A 42 -30.67 7.62 5.60
CA ILE A 42 -30.13 6.31 6.01
C ILE A 42 -28.80 6.49 6.75
N LYS A 43 -27.91 7.34 6.22
CA LYS A 43 -26.62 7.66 6.85
C LYS A 43 -26.77 8.29 8.23
N ASN A 44 -27.76 9.16 8.42
CA ASN A 44 -28.03 9.84 9.69
C ASN A 44 -29.03 9.08 10.60
N GLY A 45 -29.57 7.95 10.14
CA GLY A 45 -30.54 7.13 10.87
C GLY A 45 -29.90 6.18 11.88
N ASP A 46 -30.54 5.04 12.13
CA ASP A 46 -30.02 4.00 13.03
C ASP A 46 -28.73 3.36 12.46
N VAL A 47 -27.64 3.40 13.23
CA VAL A 47 -26.33 2.83 12.85
C VAL A 47 -26.37 1.34 12.55
N ARG A 48 -27.27 0.57 13.18
CA ARG A 48 -27.41 -0.88 12.93
C ARG A 48 -28.09 -1.13 11.60
N VAL A 49 -29.07 -0.30 11.25
CA VAL A 49 -29.73 -0.36 9.93
C VAL A 49 -28.73 0.04 8.84
N LEU A 50 -27.96 1.10 9.06
CA LEU A 50 -26.88 1.53 8.17
C LEU A 50 -25.87 0.40 7.96
N ALA A 51 -25.28 -0.14 9.03
CA ALA A 51 -24.29 -1.23 8.96
C ALA A 51 -24.84 -2.45 8.23
N ASN A 52 -25.99 -2.99 8.68
CA ASN A 52 -26.57 -4.20 8.10
C ASN A 52 -26.91 -4.01 6.62
N THR A 53 -27.50 -2.88 6.26
CA THR A 53 -27.85 -2.60 4.86
C THR A 53 -26.59 -2.49 4.00
N SER A 54 -25.57 -1.78 4.46
CA SER A 54 -24.34 -1.64 3.70
C SER A 54 -23.58 -2.96 3.57
N PHE A 55 -23.52 -3.80 4.62
CA PHE A 55 -22.94 -5.15 4.54
C PHE A 55 -23.71 -6.07 3.57
N LEU A 56 -25.02 -5.90 3.42
CA LEU A 56 -25.78 -6.63 2.38
C LEU A 56 -25.47 -6.12 0.98
N LEU A 57 -25.23 -4.82 0.82
CA LEU A 57 -25.00 -4.17 -0.47
C LEU A 57 -23.57 -4.34 -1.01
N VAL A 58 -22.57 -4.61 -0.16
CA VAL A 58 -21.19 -4.90 -0.61
C VAL A 58 -21.01 -6.29 -1.21
N LYS A 59 -21.99 -7.19 -1.03
CA LYS A 59 -21.95 -8.56 -1.57
C LYS A 59 -21.99 -8.58 -3.10
N LYS A 60 -21.42 -9.63 -3.69
CA LYS A 60 -21.32 -9.84 -5.15
C LYS A 60 -22.67 -9.90 -5.89
N SER A 61 -23.79 -9.98 -5.18
CA SER A 61 -25.13 -9.94 -5.79
C SER A 61 -25.49 -8.58 -6.41
N TRP A 62 -24.75 -7.52 -6.07
CA TRP A 62 -25.00 -6.16 -6.53
C TRP A 62 -23.94 -5.68 -7.53
N SER A 63 -24.26 -4.63 -8.29
CA SER A 63 -23.32 -4.02 -9.22
C SER A 63 -22.15 -3.36 -8.51
N SER A 64 -21.02 -3.20 -9.21
CA SER A 64 -19.81 -2.57 -8.65
C SER A 64 -20.06 -1.16 -8.12
N GLU A 65 -20.91 -0.38 -8.79
CA GLU A 65 -21.26 0.99 -8.40
C GLU A 65 -22.01 1.02 -7.06
N ILE A 66 -22.96 0.10 -6.88
CA ILE A 66 -23.72 -0.04 -5.64
C ILE A 66 -22.80 -0.49 -4.51
N ARG A 67 -21.96 -1.51 -4.77
CA ARG A 67 -20.99 -2.04 -3.79
C ARG A 67 -20.00 -0.96 -3.35
N LEU A 68 -19.46 -0.17 -4.29
CA LEU A 68 -18.56 0.95 -3.99
C LEU A 68 -19.24 2.04 -3.15
N HIS A 69 -20.50 2.38 -3.44
CA HIS A 69 -21.25 3.33 -2.61
C HIS A 69 -21.52 2.76 -1.20
N ALA A 70 -21.81 1.47 -1.10
CA ALA A 70 -22.00 0.79 0.18
C ALA A 70 -20.72 0.78 1.04
N PHE A 71 -19.54 0.62 0.44
CA PHE A 71 -18.27 0.81 1.14
C PHE A 71 -18.12 2.22 1.72
N LYS A 72 -18.49 3.26 0.96
CA LYS A 72 -18.49 4.66 1.46
C LYS A 72 -19.44 4.84 2.65
N MET A 73 -20.55 4.12 2.69
CA MET A 73 -21.49 4.14 3.82
C MET A 73 -20.91 3.43 5.06
N LEU A 74 -20.20 2.30 4.89
CA LEU A 74 -19.48 1.63 5.97
C LEU A 74 -18.35 2.52 6.52
N GLN A 75 -17.54 3.11 5.64
CA GLN A 75 -16.49 4.06 6.03
C GLN A 75 -17.07 5.30 6.73
N HIS A 76 -18.20 5.84 6.28
CA HIS A 76 -18.88 6.93 7.00
C HIS A 76 -19.23 6.54 8.44
N LEU A 77 -19.77 5.33 8.63
CA LEU A 77 -20.09 4.82 9.97
C LEU A 77 -18.82 4.73 10.82
N VAL A 78 -17.77 4.07 10.31
CA VAL A 78 -16.51 3.87 11.02
C VAL A 78 -15.80 5.20 11.32
N ARG A 79 -15.80 6.17 10.40
CA ARG A 79 -15.20 7.49 10.63
C ARG A 79 -15.95 8.33 11.64
N LEU A 80 -17.27 8.43 11.52
CA LEU A 80 -18.03 9.51 12.15
C LEU A 80 -18.95 9.04 13.28
N ARG A 81 -19.32 7.75 13.29
CA ARG A 81 -20.37 7.22 14.17
C ARG A 81 -19.96 5.93 14.87
N TRP A 82 -18.66 5.64 14.96
CA TRP A 82 -18.13 4.42 15.58
C TRP A 82 -18.57 4.26 17.04
N GLU A 83 -18.55 5.35 17.81
CA GLU A 83 -18.91 5.36 19.24
C GLU A 83 -20.39 5.07 19.52
N GLU A 84 -21.26 5.12 18.50
CA GLU A 84 -22.67 4.77 18.65
C GLU A 84 -22.90 3.24 18.64
N LEU A 85 -21.92 2.48 18.18
CA LEU A 85 -21.90 1.02 18.27
C LEU A 85 -21.41 0.57 19.66
N ARG A 86 -21.95 -0.54 20.13
CA ARG A 86 -21.51 -1.19 21.37
C ARG A 86 -20.22 -1.98 21.13
N PRO A 87 -19.42 -2.27 22.17
CA PRO A 87 -18.19 -3.07 22.03
C PRO A 87 -18.38 -4.44 21.34
N ALA A 88 -19.51 -5.11 21.61
CA ALA A 88 -19.84 -6.37 20.93
C ALA A 88 -20.12 -6.18 19.43
N GLU A 89 -20.67 -5.02 19.06
CA GLU A 89 -20.97 -4.64 17.67
C GLU A 89 -19.69 -4.21 16.95
N HIS A 90 -18.74 -3.54 17.62
CA HIS A 90 -17.40 -3.27 17.11
C HIS A 90 -16.69 -4.55 16.70
N LYS A 91 -16.64 -5.53 17.61
CA LYS A 91 -16.01 -6.83 17.34
C LYS A 91 -16.70 -7.58 16.19
N ASN A 92 -18.03 -7.58 16.16
CA ASN A 92 -18.78 -8.19 15.06
C ASN A 92 -18.50 -7.49 13.72
N PHE A 93 -18.46 -6.16 13.71
CA PHE A 93 -18.14 -5.37 12.52
C PHE A 93 -16.74 -5.66 12.00
N ALA A 94 -15.75 -5.74 12.89
CA ALA A 94 -14.38 -6.10 12.55
C ALA A 94 -14.30 -7.49 11.91
N ASN A 95 -14.92 -8.49 12.54
CA ASN A 95 -14.96 -9.86 12.00
C ASN A 95 -15.61 -9.89 10.61
N LEU A 96 -16.77 -9.26 10.44
CA LEU A 96 -17.45 -9.18 9.14
C LEU A 96 -16.57 -8.49 8.09
N SER A 97 -15.81 -7.47 8.46
CA SER A 97 -14.91 -6.77 7.52
C SER A 97 -13.73 -7.65 7.09
N VAL A 98 -13.20 -8.48 7.98
CA VAL A 98 -12.15 -9.48 7.65
C VAL A 98 -12.72 -10.62 6.82
N ASP A 99 -13.93 -11.10 7.14
CA ASP A 99 -14.61 -12.14 6.36
C ASP A 99 -14.85 -11.66 4.92
N LEU A 100 -15.22 -10.38 4.72
CA LEU A 100 -15.33 -9.78 3.39
C LEU A 100 -14.03 -9.84 2.59
N MET A 101 -12.86 -9.69 3.23
CA MET A 101 -11.57 -9.87 2.52
C MET A 101 -11.44 -11.29 1.97
N SER A 102 -11.91 -12.30 2.70
CA SER A 102 -11.89 -13.68 2.20
C SER A 102 -12.93 -13.89 1.10
N GLU A 103 -14.12 -13.31 1.21
CA GLU A 103 -15.20 -13.44 0.20
C GLU A 103 -14.85 -12.74 -1.13
N ILE A 104 -14.11 -11.63 -1.05
CA ILE A 104 -13.72 -10.81 -2.21
C ILE A 104 -12.44 -11.28 -2.90
N ALA A 105 -11.79 -12.32 -2.36
CA ALA A 105 -10.60 -12.93 -2.93
C ALA A 105 -10.94 -13.73 -4.20
N ASP A 106 -11.19 -13.01 -5.29
CA ASP A 106 -11.61 -13.55 -6.58
C ASP A 106 -10.78 -12.90 -7.71
N PRO A 107 -10.24 -13.71 -8.67
CA PRO A 107 -9.43 -13.18 -9.75
C PRO A 107 -10.15 -12.16 -10.64
N CYS A 108 -11.48 -12.29 -10.75
CA CYS A 108 -12.32 -11.45 -11.61
C CYS A 108 -12.83 -10.20 -10.90
N GLU A 109 -12.56 -10.05 -9.61
CA GLU A 109 -13.03 -8.91 -8.84
C GLU A 109 -12.26 -7.64 -9.18
N ASN A 110 -12.98 -6.53 -9.29
CA ASN A 110 -12.39 -5.23 -9.61
C ASN A 110 -11.41 -4.77 -8.51
N TRP A 111 -10.23 -4.30 -8.94
CA TRP A 111 -9.21 -3.73 -8.06
C TRP A 111 -9.78 -2.68 -7.09
N ALA A 112 -10.69 -1.81 -7.54
CA ALA A 112 -11.30 -0.78 -6.71
C ALA A 112 -12.06 -1.40 -5.52
N LEU A 113 -12.77 -2.51 -5.72
CA LEU A 113 -13.50 -3.19 -4.65
C LEU A 113 -12.57 -3.90 -3.68
N LYS A 114 -11.51 -4.56 -4.19
CA LYS A 114 -10.44 -5.12 -3.35
C LYS A 114 -9.81 -4.05 -2.46
N SER A 115 -9.43 -2.93 -3.06
CA SER A 115 -8.81 -1.80 -2.36
C SER A 115 -9.75 -1.16 -1.32
N GLN A 116 -11.04 -0.97 -1.63
CA GLN A 116 -12.01 -0.46 -0.66
C GLN A 116 -12.28 -1.43 0.50
N THR A 117 -12.22 -2.75 0.25
CA THR A 117 -12.35 -3.75 1.33
C THR A 117 -11.15 -3.69 2.26
N ALA A 118 -9.93 -3.64 1.71
CA ALA A 118 -8.71 -3.48 2.49
C ALA A 118 -8.71 -2.16 3.28
N ALA A 119 -9.13 -1.05 2.66
CA ALA A 119 -9.27 0.25 3.31
C ALA A 119 -10.26 0.21 4.49
N LEU A 120 -11.42 -0.44 4.33
CA LEU A 120 -12.39 -0.59 5.40
C LEU A 120 -11.78 -1.30 6.62
N VAL A 121 -11.04 -2.39 6.39
CA VAL A 121 -10.40 -3.14 7.48
C VAL A 121 -9.32 -2.31 8.18
N ALA A 122 -8.48 -1.61 7.42
CA ALA A 122 -7.49 -0.68 7.98
C ALA A 122 -8.15 0.42 8.83
N GLU A 123 -9.28 0.97 8.35
CA GLU A 123 -10.02 2.01 9.03
C GLU A 123 -10.66 1.53 10.33
N VAL A 124 -11.20 0.31 10.35
CA VAL A 124 -11.71 -0.33 11.58
C VAL A 124 -10.59 -0.52 12.59
N VAL A 125 -9.41 -0.99 12.16
CA VAL A 125 -8.23 -1.13 13.03
C VAL A 125 -7.77 0.23 13.58
N ARG A 126 -7.72 1.26 12.73
CA ARG A 126 -7.37 2.63 13.11
C ARG A 126 -8.34 3.19 14.17
N ARG A 127 -9.63 2.91 14.02
CA ARG A 127 -10.66 3.38 14.95
C ARG A 127 -10.66 2.61 16.26
N GLU A 128 -10.72 1.29 16.23
CA GLU A 128 -10.76 0.46 17.43
C GLU A 128 -9.43 0.53 18.20
N GLY A 129 -8.33 0.37 17.47
CA GLY A 129 -6.97 0.52 17.97
C GLY A 129 -6.20 -0.78 18.12
N LEU A 130 -5.15 -0.72 18.94
CA LEU A 130 -4.09 -1.72 18.96
C LEU A 130 -4.53 -3.12 19.42
N ASN A 131 -5.51 -3.21 20.33
CA ASN A 131 -5.96 -4.51 20.81
C ASN A 131 -6.56 -5.34 19.67
N LEU A 132 -7.41 -4.71 18.85
CA LEU A 132 -7.96 -5.36 17.67
C LEU A 132 -6.87 -5.72 16.66
N TRP A 133 -5.92 -4.81 16.42
CA TRP A 133 -4.76 -5.09 15.55
C TRP A 133 -4.02 -6.36 15.97
N GLN A 134 -3.67 -6.48 17.26
CA GLN A 134 -2.96 -7.65 17.79
C GLN A 134 -3.80 -8.93 17.71
N GLU A 135 -5.11 -8.85 17.92
CA GLU A 135 -6.02 -10.00 17.73
C GLU A 135 -6.11 -10.44 16.26
N MET A 136 -6.06 -9.48 15.32
CA MET A 136 -6.29 -9.72 13.91
C MET A 136 -5.04 -10.15 13.12
N LEU A 137 -3.86 -9.68 13.51
CA LEU A 137 -2.61 -9.90 12.77
C LEU A 137 -2.35 -11.38 12.44
N PRO A 138 -2.49 -12.35 13.37
CA PRO A 138 -2.30 -13.77 13.04
C PRO A 138 -3.27 -14.30 11.98
N SER A 139 -4.51 -13.81 11.97
CA SER A 139 -5.53 -14.19 10.98
C SER A 139 -5.19 -13.63 9.59
N LEU A 140 -4.64 -12.43 9.52
CA LEU A 140 -4.18 -11.81 8.28
C LEU A 140 -2.95 -12.52 7.71
N VAL A 141 -2.00 -12.89 8.59
CA VAL A 141 -0.85 -13.73 8.21
C VAL A 141 -1.35 -15.05 7.62
N SER A 142 -2.28 -15.73 8.31
CA SER A 142 -2.89 -16.97 7.81
C SER A 142 -3.59 -16.76 6.47
N LEU A 143 -4.38 -15.69 6.31
CA LEU A 143 -5.08 -15.36 5.07
C LEU A 143 -4.09 -15.19 3.91
N SER A 144 -3.00 -14.44 4.12
CA SER A 144 -1.97 -14.19 3.10
C SER A 144 -1.28 -15.47 2.61
N SER A 145 -1.36 -16.57 3.36
CA SER A 145 -0.76 -17.84 2.98
C SER A 145 -1.63 -18.69 2.04
N LYS A 146 -2.91 -18.34 1.83
CA LYS A 146 -3.86 -19.17 1.06
C LYS A 146 -3.66 -19.10 -0.45
N GLY A 147 -3.29 -17.93 -0.98
CA GLY A 147 -3.19 -17.70 -2.41
C GLY A 147 -2.72 -16.29 -2.77
N PRO A 148 -2.46 -16.01 -4.06
CA PRO A 148 -2.00 -14.70 -4.52
C PRO A 148 -3.01 -13.58 -4.28
N ILE A 149 -4.31 -13.86 -4.36
CA ILE A 149 -5.34 -12.83 -4.23
C ILE A 149 -5.56 -12.47 -2.76
N GLU A 150 -5.54 -13.46 -1.88
CA GLU A 150 -5.58 -13.24 -0.44
C GLU A 150 -4.33 -12.49 0.03
N ALA A 151 -3.16 -12.85 -0.48
CA ALA A 151 -1.92 -12.14 -0.22
C ALA A 151 -1.97 -10.69 -0.74
N GLU A 152 -2.53 -10.46 -1.93
CA GLU A 152 -2.75 -9.12 -2.50
C GLU A 152 -3.61 -8.26 -1.57
N LEU A 153 -4.74 -8.80 -1.09
CA LEU A 153 -5.65 -8.09 -0.18
C LEU A 153 -5.00 -7.77 1.17
N VAL A 154 -4.23 -8.70 1.73
CA VAL A 154 -3.49 -8.46 2.98
C VAL A 154 -2.43 -7.39 2.77
N ALA A 155 -1.68 -7.43 1.67
CA ALA A 155 -0.71 -6.39 1.33
C ALA A 155 -1.38 -5.01 1.12
N MET A 156 -2.54 -4.95 0.45
CA MET A 156 -3.32 -3.72 0.33
C MET A 156 -3.74 -3.16 1.69
N MET A 157 -4.13 -4.02 2.64
CA MET A 157 -4.52 -3.58 3.98
C MET A 157 -3.30 -3.08 4.78
N LEU A 158 -2.19 -3.80 4.71
CA LEU A 158 -0.92 -3.40 5.31
C LEU A 158 -0.36 -2.10 4.71
N ARG A 159 -0.77 -1.73 3.50
CA ARG A 159 -0.50 -0.41 2.92
C ARG A 159 -1.42 0.67 3.49
N TRP A 160 -2.74 0.44 3.47
CA TRP A 160 -3.73 1.42 3.94
C TRP A 160 -3.55 1.80 5.41
N LEU A 161 -3.23 0.83 6.27
CA LEU A 161 -3.15 1.06 7.71
C LEU A 161 -2.12 2.12 8.12
N PRO A 162 -0.82 2.02 7.74
CA PRO A 162 0.13 3.08 8.01
C PRO A 162 -0.20 4.39 7.28
N GLU A 163 -0.65 4.37 6.02
CA GLU A 163 -1.02 5.57 5.26
C GLU A 163 -2.11 6.40 5.98
N ASP A 164 -3.14 5.75 6.52
CA ASP A 164 -4.22 6.41 7.27
C ASP A 164 -3.75 7.00 8.62
N ILE A 165 -2.54 6.65 9.08
CA ILE A 165 -1.96 7.13 10.33
C ILE A 165 -0.86 8.17 10.06
N THR A 166 -0.09 8.04 8.96
CA THR A 166 1.05 8.92 8.65
C THR A 166 0.74 10.00 7.64
N VAL A 167 -0.10 9.71 6.65
CA VAL A 167 -0.42 10.60 5.53
C VAL A 167 -1.81 11.22 5.73
N HIS A 168 -2.85 10.40 5.86
CA HIS A 168 -4.26 10.83 5.96
C HIS A 168 -4.73 10.92 7.41
N ASN A 169 -4.05 11.79 8.19
CA ASN A 169 -4.25 11.90 9.63
C ASN A 169 -4.91 13.21 10.09
N GLU A 170 -5.56 13.94 9.18
CA GLU A 170 -6.16 15.25 9.48
C GLU A 170 -7.24 15.19 10.57
N ASP A 171 -7.87 14.02 10.74
CA ASP A 171 -8.89 13.75 11.76
C ASP A 171 -8.36 12.98 12.99
N LEU A 172 -7.05 12.71 13.07
CA LEU A 172 -6.44 12.01 14.22
C LEU A 172 -5.74 12.98 15.18
N GLU A 173 -6.15 12.94 16.44
CA GLU A 173 -5.43 13.62 17.50
C GLU A 173 -4.01 13.06 17.69
N GLY A 174 -3.07 13.94 18.07
CA GLY A 174 -1.66 13.59 18.20
C GLY A 174 -1.38 12.43 19.15
N ASP A 175 -2.11 12.32 20.26
CA ASP A 175 -1.95 11.24 21.24
C ASP A 175 -2.38 9.89 20.67
N ARG A 176 -3.54 9.86 19.99
CA ARG A 176 -4.05 8.66 19.33
C ARG A 176 -3.11 8.22 18.21
N ARG A 177 -2.62 9.16 17.40
CA ARG A 177 -1.64 8.90 16.33
C ARG A 177 -0.37 8.26 16.90
N ARG A 178 0.21 8.84 17.95
CA ARG A 178 1.42 8.30 18.62
C ARG A 178 1.19 6.89 19.17
N LEU A 179 0.03 6.64 19.77
CA LEU A 179 -0.34 5.31 20.26
C LEU A 179 -0.39 4.29 19.12
N LEU A 180 -1.11 4.60 18.04
CA LEU A 180 -1.25 3.72 16.88
C LEU A 180 0.12 3.42 16.24
N LEU A 181 0.93 4.44 16.00
CA LEU A 181 2.28 4.28 15.46
C LEU A 181 3.14 3.39 16.35
N ARG A 182 3.11 3.60 17.68
CA ARG A 182 3.86 2.76 18.62
C ARG A 182 3.48 1.28 18.50
N GLY A 183 2.19 0.97 18.38
CA GLY A 183 1.75 -0.42 18.22
C GLY A 183 2.11 -1.02 16.87
N LEU A 184 2.10 -0.22 15.80
CA LEU A 184 2.63 -0.65 14.50
C LEU A 184 4.14 -0.91 14.57
N THR A 185 4.91 -0.02 15.21
CA THR A 185 6.35 -0.22 15.44
C THR A 185 6.62 -1.52 16.19
N GLN A 186 5.82 -1.84 17.22
CA GLN A 186 5.93 -3.09 17.98
C GLN A 186 5.66 -4.34 17.11
N SER A 187 4.91 -4.18 16.03
CA SER A 187 4.54 -5.28 15.12
C SER A 187 5.50 -5.41 13.93
N LEU A 188 6.44 -4.49 13.73
CA LEU A 188 7.42 -4.54 12.62
C LEU A 188 8.20 -5.85 12.55
N PRO A 189 8.63 -6.48 13.68
CA PRO A 189 9.32 -7.77 13.62
C PRO A 189 8.49 -8.91 13.02
N GLU A 190 7.16 -8.77 12.94
CA GLU A 190 6.27 -9.73 12.27
C GLU A 190 5.88 -9.25 10.87
N ILE A 191 5.56 -7.96 10.71
CA ILE A 191 5.10 -7.38 9.44
C ILE A 191 6.21 -7.38 8.39
N LEU A 192 7.43 -6.93 8.71
CA LEU A 192 8.48 -6.80 7.69
C LEU A 192 8.94 -8.16 7.14
N PRO A 193 9.17 -9.20 7.96
CA PRO A 193 9.45 -10.54 7.44
C PRO A 193 8.28 -11.12 6.63
N LEU A 194 7.03 -10.84 7.01
CA LEU A 194 5.86 -11.20 6.19
C LEU A 194 5.94 -10.55 4.81
N LEU A 195 6.13 -9.22 4.73
CA LEU A 195 6.23 -8.50 3.46
C LEU A 195 7.38 -9.04 2.59
N TYR A 196 8.54 -9.31 3.19
CA TYR A 196 9.66 -9.93 2.47
C TYR A 196 9.29 -11.33 1.92
N THR A 197 8.65 -12.17 2.74
CA THR A 197 8.18 -13.49 2.33
C THR A 197 7.18 -13.41 1.17
N LEU A 198 6.28 -12.42 1.18
CA LEU A 198 5.34 -12.20 0.09
C LEU A 198 6.04 -11.74 -1.19
N LEU A 199 7.02 -10.83 -1.10
CA LEU A 199 7.84 -10.43 -2.25
C LEU A 199 8.54 -11.64 -2.87
N GLU A 200 9.31 -12.38 -2.08
CA GLU A 200 10.10 -13.52 -2.56
C GLU A 200 9.20 -14.60 -3.18
N ARG A 201 8.21 -15.08 -2.42
CA ARG A 201 7.34 -16.18 -2.84
C ARG A 201 6.56 -15.84 -4.11
N HIS A 202 5.92 -14.67 -4.16
CA HIS A 202 5.07 -14.31 -5.30
C HIS A 202 5.88 -13.88 -6.51
N PHE A 203 7.05 -13.26 -6.34
CA PHE A 203 7.94 -12.97 -7.46
C PHE A 203 8.45 -14.25 -8.13
N THR A 204 8.96 -15.21 -7.34
CA THR A 204 9.41 -16.49 -7.88
C THR A 204 8.26 -17.25 -8.55
N ALA A 205 7.07 -17.26 -7.95
CA ALA A 205 5.90 -17.90 -8.56
C ALA A 205 5.45 -17.22 -9.86
N ALA A 206 5.45 -15.88 -9.92
CA ALA A 206 5.13 -15.13 -11.13
C ALA A 206 6.07 -15.50 -12.29
N MET A 207 7.38 -15.55 -12.02
CA MET A 207 8.40 -15.93 -13.02
C MET A 207 8.24 -17.38 -13.49
N ASN A 208 7.99 -18.30 -12.55
CA ASN A 208 7.79 -19.71 -12.88
C ASN A 208 6.55 -19.92 -13.76
N GLU A 209 5.43 -19.27 -13.42
CA GLU A 209 4.18 -19.41 -14.16
C GLU A 209 4.21 -18.68 -15.51
N ALA A 210 4.91 -17.55 -15.61
CA ALA A 210 5.21 -16.91 -16.88
C ALA A 210 6.03 -17.83 -17.80
N GLY A 211 7.06 -18.51 -17.25
CA GLY A 211 7.85 -19.50 -17.98
C GLY A 211 7.03 -20.71 -18.46
N ARG A 212 5.99 -21.08 -17.72
CA ARG A 212 4.99 -22.11 -18.10
C ARG A 212 3.90 -21.61 -19.03
N LYS A 213 3.93 -20.33 -19.43
CA LYS A 213 2.90 -19.64 -20.24
C LYS A 213 1.53 -19.57 -19.56
N GLN A 214 1.47 -19.70 -18.23
CA GLN A 214 0.26 -19.52 -17.43
C GLN A 214 0.08 -18.06 -17.05
N MET A 215 -0.19 -17.21 -18.06
CA MET A 215 -0.15 -15.76 -17.91
C MET A 215 -1.18 -15.21 -16.90
N ASP A 216 -2.35 -15.86 -16.76
CA ASP A 216 -3.38 -15.40 -15.82
C ASP A 216 -2.94 -15.59 -14.37
N ILE A 217 -2.30 -16.72 -14.06
CA ILE A 217 -1.76 -17.00 -12.72
C ILE A 217 -0.52 -16.15 -12.46
N ALA A 218 0.35 -15.99 -13.46
CA ALA A 218 1.50 -15.10 -13.36
C ALA A 218 1.08 -13.66 -13.04
N LYS A 219 0.02 -13.15 -13.67
CA LYS A 219 -0.55 -11.82 -13.38
C LYS A 219 -1.11 -11.71 -11.96
N GLN A 220 -1.73 -12.75 -11.43
CA GLN A 220 -2.20 -12.75 -10.03
C GLN A 220 -1.03 -12.62 -9.06
N HIS A 221 0.04 -13.39 -9.27
CA HIS A 221 1.25 -13.26 -8.45
C HIS A 221 1.94 -11.90 -8.65
N ALA A 222 2.01 -11.37 -9.87
CA ALA A 222 2.55 -10.05 -10.14
C ALA A 222 1.76 -8.94 -9.42
N ALA A 223 0.42 -9.02 -9.41
CA ALA A 223 -0.43 -8.11 -8.65
C ALA A 223 -0.13 -8.15 -7.14
N THR A 224 0.12 -9.35 -6.58
CA THR A 224 0.57 -9.49 -5.18
C THR A 224 1.91 -8.81 -4.94
N VAL A 225 2.90 -8.98 -5.84
CA VAL A 225 4.22 -8.34 -5.72
C VAL A 225 4.07 -6.83 -5.73
N THR A 226 3.30 -6.27 -6.67
CA THR A 226 3.04 -4.83 -6.73
C THR A 226 2.35 -4.32 -5.47
N ALA A 227 1.30 -5.00 -4.98
CA ALA A 227 0.63 -4.63 -3.74
C ALA A 227 1.58 -4.67 -2.53
N THR A 228 2.49 -5.64 -2.50
CA THR A 228 3.48 -5.80 -1.42
C THR A 228 4.55 -4.71 -1.48
N LEU A 229 5.03 -4.33 -2.67
CA LEU A 229 5.94 -3.19 -2.83
C LEU A 229 5.29 -1.88 -2.36
N ASN A 230 4.03 -1.66 -2.70
CA ASN A 230 3.30 -0.48 -2.22
C ASN A 230 3.15 -0.49 -0.70
N ALA A 231 2.91 -1.65 -0.08
CA ALA A 231 2.92 -1.77 1.37
C ALA A 231 4.31 -1.45 1.94
N VAL A 232 5.38 -2.01 1.38
CA VAL A 232 6.77 -1.69 1.77
C VAL A 232 7.04 -0.19 1.70
N ASN A 233 6.60 0.49 0.64
CA ASN A 233 6.76 1.94 0.48
C ASN A 233 6.04 2.73 1.59
N ALA A 234 4.81 2.33 1.96
CA ALA A 234 4.08 2.94 3.06
C ALA A 234 4.79 2.80 4.43
N TYR A 235 5.49 1.68 4.68
CA TYR A 235 6.33 1.54 5.87
C TYR A 235 7.66 2.30 5.74
N ALA A 236 8.20 2.44 4.53
CA ALA A 236 9.47 3.10 4.25
C ALA A 236 9.45 4.61 4.48
N GLU A 237 8.29 5.22 4.74
CA GLU A 237 8.21 6.61 5.15
C GLU A 237 8.67 6.83 6.61
N TRP A 238 8.43 5.86 7.50
CA TRP A 238 8.54 6.09 8.95
C TRP A 238 9.28 4.99 9.74
N ALA A 239 9.28 3.74 9.26
CA ALA A 239 9.87 2.63 10.02
C ALA A 239 11.41 2.69 10.03
N PRO A 240 12.10 2.26 11.09
CA PRO A 240 13.57 2.29 11.17
C PRO A 240 14.24 1.55 10.01
N LEU A 241 15.30 2.15 9.45
CA LEU A 241 16.00 1.57 8.29
C LEU A 241 16.65 0.21 8.61
N SER A 242 17.14 0.05 9.84
CA SER A 242 17.77 -1.19 10.30
C SER A 242 16.79 -2.37 10.32
N ASP A 243 15.50 -2.13 10.54
CA ASP A 243 14.48 -3.19 10.54
C ASP A 243 14.22 -3.71 9.10
N PHE A 244 14.29 -2.84 8.08
CA PHE A 244 14.26 -3.26 6.67
C PHE A 244 15.50 -4.06 6.27
N ALA A 245 16.67 -3.72 6.81
CA ALA A 245 17.89 -4.49 6.58
C ALA A 245 17.79 -5.89 7.21
N LYS A 246 17.35 -5.97 8.47
CA LYS A 246 17.17 -7.23 9.22
C LYS A 246 16.15 -8.18 8.59
N SER A 247 15.08 -7.63 8.00
CA SER A 247 14.04 -8.41 7.32
C SER A 247 14.41 -8.84 5.89
N GLY A 248 15.49 -8.31 5.31
CA GLY A 248 15.89 -8.61 3.93
C GLY A 248 15.19 -7.78 2.85
N ILE A 249 14.30 -6.85 3.22
CA ILE A 249 13.54 -6.01 2.27
C ILE A 249 14.45 -5.18 1.38
N ILE A 250 15.52 -4.58 1.94
CA ILE A 250 16.48 -3.79 1.15
C ILE A 250 17.04 -4.61 -0.02
N HIS A 251 17.41 -5.86 0.26
CA HIS A 251 17.90 -6.78 -0.77
C HIS A 251 16.79 -7.20 -1.74
N GLY A 252 15.60 -7.53 -1.24
CA GLY A 252 14.45 -7.90 -2.06
C GLY A 252 14.07 -6.81 -3.06
N CYS A 253 13.94 -5.56 -2.62
CA CYS A 253 13.72 -4.41 -3.50
C CYS A 253 14.88 -4.24 -4.49
N GLY A 254 16.13 -4.44 -4.07
CA GLY A 254 17.30 -4.36 -4.94
C GLY A 254 17.27 -5.37 -6.10
N VAL A 255 16.86 -6.61 -5.84
CA VAL A 255 16.67 -7.63 -6.89
C VAL A 255 15.57 -7.23 -7.87
N LEU A 256 14.49 -6.63 -7.36
CA LEU A 256 13.34 -6.22 -8.17
C LEU A 256 13.63 -5.03 -9.10
N LEU A 257 14.71 -4.26 -8.88
CA LEU A 257 15.15 -3.20 -9.79
C LEU A 257 15.51 -3.75 -11.19
N SER A 258 15.93 -5.01 -11.28
CA SER A 258 16.25 -5.67 -12.56
C SER A 258 15.01 -6.21 -13.28
N ALA A 259 13.82 -6.19 -12.65
CA ALA A 259 12.58 -6.70 -13.21
C ALA A 259 11.70 -5.54 -13.74
N PRO A 260 11.51 -5.39 -15.07
CA PRO A 260 10.82 -4.23 -15.65
C PRO A 260 9.42 -3.96 -15.10
N ASP A 261 8.65 -5.02 -14.81
CA ASP A 261 7.28 -4.90 -14.30
C ASP A 261 7.21 -4.33 -12.87
N PHE A 262 8.31 -4.40 -12.12
CA PHE A 262 8.35 -4.05 -10.69
C PHE A 262 9.33 -2.93 -10.35
N ARG A 263 10.27 -2.61 -11.25
CA ARG A 263 11.39 -1.72 -10.95
C ARG A 263 10.99 -0.31 -10.51
N LEU A 264 9.88 0.24 -11.01
CA LEU A 264 9.41 1.57 -10.61
C LEU A 264 8.98 1.59 -9.14
N HIS A 265 8.09 0.67 -8.75
CA HIS A 265 7.67 0.50 -7.36
C HIS A 265 8.85 0.18 -6.42
N ALA A 266 9.80 -0.64 -6.88
CA ALA A 266 11.01 -0.95 -6.12
C ALA A 266 11.97 0.26 -6.00
N SER A 267 12.06 1.11 -7.03
CA SER A 267 12.88 2.33 -6.98
C SER A 267 12.30 3.40 -6.06
N GLU A 268 10.97 3.45 -5.90
CA GLU A 268 10.32 4.33 -4.94
C GLU A 268 10.76 4.05 -3.50
N PHE A 269 10.93 2.77 -3.12
CA PHE A 269 11.51 2.41 -1.82
C PHE A 269 12.86 3.11 -1.60
N PHE A 270 13.75 3.03 -2.59
CA PHE A 270 15.08 3.64 -2.52
C PHE A 270 15.00 5.16 -2.49
N LYS A 271 14.09 5.78 -3.25
CA LYS A 271 13.83 7.22 -3.21
C LYS A 271 13.38 7.68 -1.82
N LEU A 272 12.50 6.92 -1.16
CA LEU A 272 12.01 7.24 0.18
C LEU A 272 13.10 7.12 1.26
N VAL A 273 13.97 6.10 1.17
CA VAL A 273 14.96 5.86 2.22
C VAL A 273 16.26 6.65 2.04
N SER A 274 16.66 6.98 0.80
CA SER A 274 17.92 7.68 0.50
C SER A 274 18.12 9.02 1.21
N PRO A 275 17.11 9.91 1.35
CA PRO A 275 17.27 11.19 2.05
C PRO A 275 17.15 11.08 3.58
N ARG A 276 16.95 9.87 4.13
CA ARG A 276 16.82 9.69 5.59
C ARG A 276 18.09 10.13 6.29
N LYS A 277 17.93 10.88 7.37
CA LYS A 277 19.04 11.38 8.18
C LYS A 277 19.56 10.30 9.11
N ARG A 278 20.88 10.27 9.27
CA ARG A 278 21.57 9.39 10.21
C ARG A 278 21.08 9.63 11.65
N PRO A 279 20.64 8.59 12.37
CA PRO A 279 20.34 8.68 13.80
C PRO A 279 21.56 9.10 14.62
N ILE A 280 21.32 9.76 15.75
CA ILE A 280 22.38 10.20 16.69
C ILE A 280 22.57 9.17 17.83
N ASP A 281 21.65 8.21 17.94
CA ASP A 281 21.64 7.20 19.00
C ASP A 281 22.46 5.95 18.64
N ALA A 282 22.36 4.92 19.48
CA ALA A 282 23.06 3.65 19.32
C ALA A 282 22.72 2.89 18.02
N SER A 283 21.61 3.23 17.34
CA SER A 283 21.24 2.60 16.07
C SER A 283 22.05 3.10 14.87
N ALA A 284 22.89 4.13 15.06
CA ALA A 284 23.62 4.77 13.97
C ALA A 284 24.53 3.81 13.18
N SER A 285 25.16 2.83 13.84
CA SER A 285 25.99 1.84 13.14
C SER A 285 25.16 0.87 12.28
N GLU A 286 23.98 0.46 12.76
CA GLU A 286 23.09 -0.42 11.97
C GLU A 286 22.51 0.36 10.78
N PHE A 287 22.19 1.64 11.00
CA PHE A 287 21.76 2.53 9.93
C PHE A 287 22.85 2.71 8.87
N ASP A 288 24.10 2.95 9.27
CA ASP A 288 25.21 3.13 8.34
C ASP A 288 25.40 1.87 7.48
N GLN A 289 25.35 0.67 8.07
CA GLN A 289 25.42 -0.60 7.31
C GLN A 289 24.28 -0.78 6.30
N ALA A 290 23.05 -0.41 6.69
CA ALA A 290 21.91 -0.45 5.80
C ALA A 290 22.06 0.55 4.64
N MET A 291 22.54 1.76 4.92
CA MET A 291 22.84 2.77 3.90
C MET A 291 23.97 2.34 2.96
N SER A 292 25.06 1.75 3.47
CA SER A 292 26.13 1.20 2.61
C SER A 292 25.58 0.14 1.66
N SER A 293 24.65 -0.71 2.13
CA SER A 293 24.00 -1.72 1.29
C SER A 293 23.16 -1.07 0.18
N ILE A 294 22.42 0.00 0.50
CA ILE A 294 21.64 0.77 -0.47
C ILE A 294 22.57 1.43 -1.52
N PHE A 295 23.68 2.04 -1.09
CA PHE A 295 24.70 2.58 -2.01
C PHE A 295 25.19 1.54 -3.00
N GLN A 296 25.55 0.34 -2.52
CA GLN A 296 26.03 -0.74 -3.38
C GLN A 296 24.98 -1.17 -4.41
N ILE A 297 23.73 -1.35 -3.99
CA ILE A 297 22.62 -1.72 -4.87
C ILE A 297 22.44 -0.66 -5.98
N LEU A 298 22.31 0.61 -5.60
CA LEU A 298 22.06 1.68 -6.57
C LEU A 298 23.25 1.95 -7.48
N MET A 299 24.49 1.85 -6.98
CA MET A 299 25.69 1.95 -7.82
C MET A 299 25.80 0.82 -8.85
N ASN A 300 25.38 -0.39 -8.48
CA ASN A 300 25.40 -1.52 -9.40
C ASN A 300 24.34 -1.33 -10.51
N VAL A 301 23.13 -0.92 -10.13
CA VAL A 301 22.04 -0.65 -11.08
C VAL A 301 22.35 0.54 -11.98
N SER A 302 22.92 1.62 -11.43
CA SER A 302 23.33 2.79 -12.22
C SER A 302 24.41 2.42 -13.24
N ARG A 303 25.38 1.57 -12.86
CA ARG A 303 26.43 1.09 -13.76
C ARG A 303 25.85 0.27 -14.90
N GLU A 304 24.96 -0.66 -14.60
CA GLU A 304 24.30 -1.48 -15.61
C GLU A 304 23.51 -0.62 -16.59
N PHE A 305 22.79 0.38 -16.07
CA PHE A 305 22.04 1.34 -16.87
C PHE A 305 22.95 2.16 -17.80
N LEU A 306 24.02 2.77 -17.27
CA LEU A 306 24.99 3.55 -18.05
C LEU A 306 25.65 2.70 -19.15
N TYR A 307 25.97 1.44 -18.86
CA TYR A 307 26.52 0.51 -19.85
C TYR A 307 25.54 0.25 -21.00
N ARG A 308 24.24 0.03 -20.69
CA ARG A 308 23.20 -0.18 -21.70
C ARG A 308 22.96 1.07 -22.54
N SER A 309 22.82 2.24 -21.93
CA SER A 309 22.56 3.50 -22.64
C SER A 309 23.72 3.94 -23.56
N GLY A 310 24.97 3.65 -23.19
CA GLY A 310 26.14 3.92 -24.03
C GLY A 310 26.21 3.09 -25.32
N SER A 311 25.45 1.99 -25.40
CA SER A 311 25.45 1.07 -26.54
C SER A 311 24.37 1.34 -27.60
N GLY A 312 23.47 2.32 -27.39
CA GLY A 312 22.44 2.68 -28.36
C GLY A 312 21.47 3.76 -27.86
N PRO A 313 21.64 5.05 -28.21
CA PRO A 313 20.86 6.16 -27.63
C PRO A 313 19.45 6.35 -28.22
N GLY A 314 18.81 5.29 -28.73
CA GLY A 314 17.66 5.42 -29.64
C GLY A 314 16.30 4.85 -29.21
N SER A 315 16.17 4.22 -28.03
CA SER A 315 14.92 3.49 -27.70
C SER A 315 14.53 3.51 -26.22
N MET A 316 14.82 4.59 -25.48
CA MET A 316 14.33 4.69 -24.11
C MET A 316 12.82 4.97 -24.11
N ASP A 317 12.06 4.03 -23.57
CA ASP A 317 10.64 4.22 -23.28
C ASP A 317 10.44 5.18 -22.08
N GLU A 318 9.25 5.75 -21.94
CA GLU A 318 8.89 6.67 -20.85
C GLU A 318 9.18 6.07 -19.47
N GLY A 319 8.85 4.79 -19.28
CA GLY A 319 9.14 4.07 -18.03
C GLY A 319 10.62 3.74 -17.81
N GLU A 320 11.50 3.82 -18.83
CA GLU A 320 12.96 3.74 -18.64
C GLU A 320 13.54 5.08 -18.21
N TYR A 321 12.97 6.17 -18.70
CA TYR A 321 13.35 7.51 -18.28
C TYR A 321 12.96 7.78 -16.82
N GLU A 322 11.72 7.48 -16.44
CA GLU A 322 11.23 7.64 -15.05
C GLU A 322 12.07 6.79 -14.07
N PHE A 323 12.39 5.56 -14.46
CA PHE A 323 13.27 4.70 -13.67
C PHE A 323 14.67 5.31 -13.49
N ALA A 324 15.26 5.83 -14.57
CA ALA A 324 16.57 6.46 -14.50
C ALA A 324 16.54 7.72 -13.60
N GLU A 325 15.49 8.52 -13.67
CA GLU A 325 15.27 9.68 -12.82
C GLU A 325 15.25 9.29 -11.33
N PHE A 326 14.46 8.27 -10.95
CA PHE A 326 14.42 7.79 -9.56
C PHE A 326 15.77 7.31 -9.05
N ILE A 327 16.53 6.58 -9.86
CA ILE A 327 17.88 6.12 -9.49
C ILE A 327 18.82 7.33 -9.33
N CYS A 328 18.75 8.31 -10.24
CA CYS A 328 19.56 9.52 -10.15
C CYS A 328 19.26 10.33 -8.90
N GLU A 329 18.00 10.64 -8.64
CA GLU A 329 17.56 11.38 -7.44
C GLU A 329 17.99 10.68 -6.14
N SER A 330 17.86 9.35 -6.10
CA SER A 330 18.26 8.55 -4.94
C SER A 330 19.77 8.64 -4.71
N MET A 331 20.58 8.48 -5.75
CA MET A 331 22.03 8.59 -5.68
C MET A 331 22.48 9.98 -5.23
N VAL A 332 21.89 11.04 -5.77
CA VAL A 332 22.17 12.43 -5.34
C VAL A 332 21.83 12.63 -3.86
N SER A 333 20.68 12.11 -3.42
CA SER A 333 20.26 12.18 -2.02
C SER A 333 21.26 11.45 -1.11
N LEU A 334 21.73 10.27 -1.51
CA LEU A 334 22.73 9.52 -0.77
C LEU A 334 24.06 10.27 -0.66
N GLY A 335 24.57 10.83 -1.76
CA GLY A 335 25.78 11.66 -1.72
C GLY A 335 25.64 12.92 -0.87
N SER A 336 24.44 13.50 -0.80
CA SER A 336 24.18 14.74 -0.06
C SER A 336 24.03 14.51 1.44
N TYR A 337 23.36 13.42 1.85
CA TYR A 337 22.97 13.20 3.24
C TYR A 337 23.72 12.05 3.94
N ASN A 338 24.26 11.09 3.16
CA ASN A 338 24.73 9.81 3.67
C ASN A 338 26.12 9.39 3.17
N LEU A 339 26.90 10.29 2.60
CA LEU A 339 28.26 9.99 2.10
C LEU A 339 29.18 9.39 3.17
N GLN A 340 29.00 9.78 4.44
CA GLN A 340 29.73 9.23 5.58
C GLN A 340 29.62 7.70 5.71
N SER A 341 28.51 7.11 5.25
CA SER A 341 28.27 5.66 5.34
C SER A 341 29.15 4.87 4.36
N ILE A 342 29.79 5.53 3.39
CA ILE A 342 30.77 4.92 2.47
C ILE A 342 32.14 5.61 2.52
N ALA A 343 32.30 6.69 3.28
CA ALA A 343 33.52 7.49 3.30
C ALA A 343 34.77 6.74 3.81
N GLY A 344 34.56 5.72 4.66
CA GLY A 344 35.63 4.84 5.14
C GLY A 344 35.97 3.69 4.18
N ASP A 345 35.19 3.49 3.11
CA ASP A 345 35.40 2.43 2.14
C ASP A 345 36.22 2.94 0.96
N SER A 346 37.50 2.54 0.93
CA SER A 346 38.46 2.94 -0.10
C SER A 346 38.15 2.41 -1.50
N THR A 347 37.16 1.52 -1.63
CA THR A 347 36.75 0.94 -2.91
C THR A 347 35.45 1.56 -3.44
N ILE A 348 34.49 1.81 -2.55
CA ILE A 348 33.14 2.27 -2.93
C ILE A 348 33.13 3.77 -3.21
N LEU A 349 33.80 4.58 -2.39
CA LEU A 349 33.78 6.05 -2.54
C LEU A 349 34.35 6.53 -3.89
N PRO A 350 35.51 6.03 -4.38
CA PRO A 350 36.02 6.42 -5.69
C PRO A 350 35.07 6.03 -6.83
N LEU A 351 34.49 4.82 -6.76
CA LEU A 351 33.54 4.34 -7.77
C LEU A 351 32.28 5.19 -7.84
N TYR A 352 31.79 5.66 -6.69
CA TYR A 352 30.66 6.59 -6.61
C TYR A 352 30.97 7.91 -7.32
N LEU A 353 32.16 8.48 -7.07
CA LEU A 353 32.59 9.74 -7.68
C LEU A 353 32.80 9.59 -9.20
N GLU A 354 33.45 8.51 -9.64
CA GLU A 354 33.64 8.21 -11.06
C GLU A 354 32.32 8.07 -11.82
N GLN A 355 31.30 7.47 -11.20
CA GLN A 355 29.96 7.36 -11.78
C GLN A 355 29.26 8.72 -11.90
N GLY A 356 29.46 9.61 -10.92
CA GLY A 356 28.95 10.98 -10.97
C GLY A 356 29.56 11.79 -12.13
N ASP A 357 30.85 11.61 -12.39
CA ASP A 357 31.56 12.27 -13.49
C ASP A 357 31.24 11.67 -14.87
N ALA A 358 30.94 10.37 -14.93
CA ALA A 358 30.70 9.64 -16.19
C ALA A 358 29.30 9.84 -16.80
N ALA A 359 28.37 10.50 -16.10
CA ALA A 359 26.97 10.57 -16.49
C ALA A 359 26.54 12.01 -16.86
N PRO A 360 26.62 12.41 -18.14
CA PRO A 360 26.06 13.69 -18.60
C PRO A 360 24.54 13.79 -18.34
N LEU A 361 23.82 12.66 -18.32
CA LEU A 361 22.43 12.57 -17.86
C LEU A 361 22.28 12.90 -16.37
N PHE A 362 23.20 12.48 -15.50
CA PHE A 362 23.21 12.88 -14.09
C PHE A 362 23.43 14.37 -13.94
N SER A 363 24.32 14.99 -14.72
CA SER A 363 24.53 16.45 -14.70
C SER A 363 23.31 17.23 -15.23
N ILE A 364 22.61 16.70 -16.24
CA ILE A 364 21.37 17.30 -16.78
C ILE A 364 20.21 17.15 -15.78
N LEU A 365 20.04 15.96 -15.19
CA LEU A 365 19.01 15.69 -14.17
C LEU A 365 19.32 16.38 -12.84
N LEU A 366 20.58 16.49 -12.41
CA LEU A 366 20.99 17.36 -11.29
C LEU A 366 20.61 18.81 -11.57
N GLY A 367 20.90 19.28 -12.79
CA GLY A 367 20.56 20.65 -13.20
C GLY A 367 19.06 20.93 -13.18
N GLN A 368 18.23 19.94 -13.54
CA GLN A 368 16.77 20.03 -13.50
C GLN A 368 16.19 19.89 -12.08
N ALA A 369 16.68 18.93 -11.28
CA ALA A 369 16.25 18.74 -9.89
C ALA A 369 16.64 19.93 -9.00
N MET A 370 17.83 20.51 -9.20
CA MET A 370 18.27 21.73 -8.51
C MET A 370 17.48 22.98 -8.94
N ALA A 371 16.91 23.00 -10.14
CA ALA A 371 16.06 24.10 -10.62
C ALA A 371 14.63 24.06 -10.06
N GLY A 372 14.14 22.90 -9.61
CA GLY A 372 12.82 22.73 -8.97
C GLY A 372 12.77 23.08 -7.48
N VAL A 373 13.91 23.37 -6.86
CA VAL A 373 14.06 23.72 -5.43
C VAL A 373 14.29 25.22 -5.22
N ALA A 374 14.24 26.03 -6.29
CA ALA A 374 14.41 27.48 -6.26
C ALA A 374 13.08 28.25 -6.18
#